data_AF-A0A9N8EWA4-F1
#
_entry.id   AF-A0A9N8EWA4-F1
#
_cell.length_a   1.000
_cell.length_b   1.000
_cell.length_c   1.000
_cell.angle_alpha   90.00
_cell.angle_beta   90.00
_cell.angle_gamma   90.00
#
_symmetry.space_group_name_H-M   'P 1'
#
loop_
_entity.id
_entity.type
_entity.pdbx_description
1 polymer ?
#
loop_
_entity_poly.entity_id
_entity_poly.type
_entity_poly.pdbx_seq_one_letter_code
_entity_poly.pdbx_strand_id
1 'polypeptide(L)'
;MSLEMDYTTLFAVMDSWETMRRIPDSGEVAGAILFKHFFQRCPAAKVLFGFPVEMDAESEAIQNSKRFRSHASLMIDMLDRALNMLGPDVELLGEILSDLGKKHARMGVKESYFPFMGEALIETLRETLGASTFTPEIEASWKAVYDGLSTAMIKAMHSEASVLNSWAKLKSMDDYDTLAGTKLFQYLFRKCPEAKTLFGFPIDLDTDSEMMKKSRRFQMHARYFIEMLDRALGMVEAKEMEANLKSLGELHVSFGVKASYFPIMGEALLEALEATLPAEDWNQDVKAAWGNVYDRLSTQMVSAMKQSAKK
;
A
#
# COMPACT_ATOMS: atom_id res chain seq x y z
N MET A 1 13.34 -11.52 3.13
CA MET A 1 14.31 -10.99 4.09
C MET A 1 13.52 -10.39 5.23
N SER A 2 13.60 -10.94 6.45
CA SER A 2 12.96 -10.35 7.63
C SER A 2 13.70 -9.05 7.97
N LEU A 3 13.00 -8.06 8.52
CA LEU A 3 13.58 -6.84 9.11
C LEU A 3 14.34 -7.14 10.43
N GLU A 4 14.71 -8.40 10.66
CA GLU A 4 15.49 -8.81 11.83
C GLU A 4 16.93 -8.37 11.60
N MET A 5 17.32 -7.37 12.38
CA MET A 5 18.65 -6.80 12.38
C MET A 5 19.36 -7.18 13.67
N ASP A 6 20.67 -7.45 13.58
CA ASP A 6 21.45 -7.64 14.79
C ASP A 6 21.59 -6.32 15.57
N TYR A 7 21.79 -6.46 16.88
CA TYR A 7 21.84 -5.33 17.80
C TYR A 7 23.00 -4.37 17.50
N THR A 8 24.13 -4.89 17.01
CA THR A 8 25.32 -4.08 16.71
C THR A 8 25.05 -3.14 15.54
N THR A 9 24.43 -3.64 14.48
CA THR A 9 24.03 -2.87 13.30
C THR A 9 23.01 -1.78 13.68
N LEU A 10 21.99 -2.14 14.47
CA LEU A 10 20.99 -1.18 14.92
C LEU A 10 21.60 -0.07 15.79
N PHE A 11 22.43 -0.44 16.77
CA PHE A 11 23.09 0.51 17.65
C PHE A 11 23.98 1.49 16.88
N ALA A 12 24.79 1.00 15.94
CA ALA A 12 25.66 1.85 15.12
C ALA A 12 24.86 2.86 14.29
N VAL A 13 23.72 2.44 13.72
CA VAL A 13 22.84 3.34 12.96
C VAL A 13 22.16 4.35 13.87
N MET A 14 21.59 3.93 14.99
CA MET A 14 20.92 4.85 15.92
C MET A 14 21.88 5.88 16.53
N ASP A 15 23.08 5.47 16.96
CA ASP A 15 24.06 6.38 17.57
C ASP A 15 24.60 7.42 16.56
N SER A 16 24.90 6.97 15.34
CA SER A 16 25.32 7.89 14.26
C SER A 16 24.18 8.80 13.80
N TRP A 17 22.94 8.31 13.75
CA TRP A 17 21.76 9.11 13.46
C TRP A 17 21.52 10.21 14.50
N GLU A 18 21.58 9.87 15.79
CA GLU A 18 21.43 10.83 16.89
C GLU A 18 22.53 11.90 16.87
N THR A 19 23.75 11.54 16.44
CA THR A 19 24.83 12.52 16.25
C THR A 19 24.49 13.51 15.14
N MET A 20 23.95 13.06 14.02
CA MET A 20 23.49 13.94 12.94
C MET A 20 22.34 14.85 13.40
N ARG A 21 21.39 14.31 14.18
CA ARG A 21 20.24 15.08 14.68
C ARG A 21 20.59 16.22 15.64
N ARG A 22 21.75 16.16 16.30
CA ARG A 22 22.24 17.25 17.17
C ARG A 22 22.68 18.49 16.39
N ILE A 23 22.81 18.41 15.06
CA ILE A 23 23.09 19.57 14.21
C ILE A 23 21.85 20.48 14.21
N PRO A 24 22.01 21.81 14.39
CA PRO A 24 20.90 22.76 14.27
C PRO A 24 20.21 22.62 12.90
N ASP A 25 18.87 22.59 12.91
CA ASP A 25 18.04 22.44 11.71
C ASP A 25 18.39 21.19 10.87
N SER A 26 18.88 20.12 11.52
CA SER A 26 19.32 18.87 10.89
C SER A 26 18.33 18.28 9.89
N GLY A 27 17.02 18.36 10.16
CA GLY A 27 15.97 17.89 9.24
C GLY A 27 15.97 18.62 7.90
N GLU A 28 16.05 19.95 7.91
CA GLU A 28 16.07 20.77 6.69
C GLU A 28 17.43 20.67 5.98
N VAL A 29 18.53 20.72 6.74
CA VAL A 29 19.89 20.65 6.22
C VAL A 29 20.18 19.28 5.59
N ALA A 30 19.99 18.19 6.33
CA ALA A 30 20.24 16.84 5.83
C ALA A 30 19.28 16.49 4.68
N GLY A 31 18.01 16.91 4.77
CA GLY A 31 17.05 16.71 3.68
C GLY A 31 17.47 17.42 2.39
N ALA A 32 17.95 18.67 2.47
CA ALA A 32 18.41 19.41 1.31
C ALA A 32 19.66 18.77 0.67
N ILE A 33 20.64 18.38 1.48
CA ILE A 33 21.88 17.71 1.02
C ILE A 33 21.53 16.37 0.37
N LEU A 34 20.63 15.59 0.99
CA LEU A 34 20.16 14.32 0.46
C LEU A 34 19.54 14.45 -0.92
N PHE A 35 18.56 15.33 -1.09
CA PHE A 35 17.89 15.46 -2.37
C PHE A 35 18.78 16.10 -3.43
N LYS A 36 19.76 16.94 -3.06
CA LYS A 36 20.83 17.38 -3.94
C LYS A 36 21.59 16.16 -4.50
N HIS A 37 22.12 15.31 -3.61
CA HIS A 37 22.85 14.09 -4.00
C HIS A 37 22.00 13.14 -4.84
N PHE A 38 20.71 13.00 -4.51
CA PHE A 38 19.77 12.16 -5.23
C PHE A 38 19.49 12.70 -6.63
N PHE A 39 19.23 14.00 -6.80
CA PHE A 39 18.96 14.60 -8.12
C PHE A 39 20.19 14.65 -9.02
N GLN A 40 21.40 14.73 -8.46
CA GLN A 40 22.63 14.60 -9.24
C GLN A 40 22.80 13.19 -9.81
N ARG A 41 22.43 12.16 -9.04
CA ARG A 41 22.50 10.74 -9.45
C ARG A 41 21.32 10.31 -10.33
N CYS A 42 20.13 10.83 -10.04
CA CYS A 42 18.89 10.51 -10.73
C CYS A 42 18.14 11.79 -11.17
N PRO A 43 18.62 12.50 -12.21
CA PRO A 43 17.97 13.73 -12.67
C PRO A 43 16.50 13.53 -13.07
N ALA A 44 16.14 12.34 -13.57
CA ALA A 44 14.78 12.01 -13.97
C ALA A 44 13.78 12.09 -12.80
N ALA A 45 14.21 11.94 -11.54
CA ALA A 45 13.33 12.02 -10.38
C ALA A 45 12.81 13.44 -10.12
N LYS A 46 13.47 14.49 -10.63
CA LYS A 46 13.07 15.91 -10.46
C LYS A 46 11.64 16.19 -10.93
N VAL A 47 11.17 15.47 -11.95
CA VAL A 47 9.81 15.64 -12.48
C VAL A 47 8.72 15.29 -11.46
N LEU A 48 8.99 14.35 -10.55
CA LEU A 48 8.07 13.96 -9.48
C LEU A 48 7.84 15.11 -8.47
N PHE A 49 8.78 16.06 -8.43
CA PHE A 49 8.74 17.25 -7.57
C PHE A 49 8.30 18.50 -8.33
N GLY A 50 7.94 18.37 -9.62
CA GLY A 50 7.54 19.48 -10.48
C GLY A 50 8.71 20.30 -11.03
N PHE A 51 9.93 19.76 -11.01
CA PHE A 51 11.11 20.42 -11.56
C PHE A 51 11.51 19.79 -12.91
N PRO A 52 12.01 20.59 -13.88
CA PRO A 52 12.59 20.08 -15.12
C PRO A 52 13.80 19.16 -14.86
N VAL A 53 14.02 18.18 -15.75
CA VAL A 53 15.13 17.22 -15.63
C VAL A 53 16.50 17.90 -15.76
N GLU A 54 16.56 19.00 -16.49
CA GLU A 54 17.74 19.76 -16.87
C GLU A 54 18.08 20.84 -15.84
N MET A 55 17.15 21.13 -14.92
CA MET A 55 17.36 22.09 -13.84
C MET A 55 18.52 21.63 -12.97
N ASP A 56 19.46 22.53 -12.67
CA ASP A 56 20.54 22.22 -11.74
C ASP A 56 19.96 21.80 -10.38
N ALA A 57 20.45 20.69 -9.84
CA ALA A 57 20.07 20.16 -8.53
C ALA A 57 20.39 21.16 -7.40
N GLU A 58 21.37 22.03 -7.63
CA GLU A 58 21.79 23.07 -6.69
C GLU A 58 21.12 24.43 -6.94
N SER A 59 20.19 24.51 -7.89
CA SER A 59 19.55 25.78 -8.22
C SER A 59 18.82 26.41 -7.03
N GLU A 60 18.94 27.72 -6.90
CA GLU A 60 18.20 28.49 -5.88
C GLU A 60 16.69 28.27 -5.99
N ALA A 61 16.16 27.97 -7.18
CA ALA A 61 14.74 27.67 -7.38
C ALA A 61 14.30 26.40 -6.62
N ILE A 62 15.11 25.35 -6.64
CA ILE A 62 14.85 24.12 -5.87
C ILE A 62 15.02 24.42 -4.38
N GLN A 63 16.13 25.05 -4.00
CA GLN A 63 16.44 25.34 -2.59
C GLN A 63 15.37 26.26 -1.96
N ASN A 64 14.87 27.25 -2.69
CA ASN A 64 13.87 28.20 -2.19
C ASN A 64 12.42 27.68 -2.26
N SER A 65 12.17 26.53 -2.90
CA SER A 65 10.83 25.93 -2.97
C SER A 65 10.38 25.41 -1.60
N LYS A 66 9.44 26.13 -0.97
CA LYS A 66 8.85 25.75 0.34
C LYS A 66 8.26 24.33 0.33
N ARG A 67 7.57 23.97 -0.77
CA ARG A 67 6.96 22.64 -0.94
C ARG A 67 8.03 21.56 -0.95
N PHE A 68 9.12 21.77 -1.67
CA PHE A 68 10.23 20.82 -1.75
C PHE A 68 10.95 20.71 -0.40
N ARG A 69 11.29 21.82 0.25
CA ARG A 69 11.93 21.78 1.58
C ARG A 69 11.10 21.06 2.63
N SER A 70 9.78 21.28 2.62
CA SER A 70 8.85 20.56 3.50
C SER A 70 8.88 19.05 3.24
N HIS A 71 8.95 18.64 1.97
CA HIS A 71 9.08 17.22 1.62
C HIS A 71 10.44 16.64 1.98
N ALA A 72 11.52 17.39 1.79
CA ALA A 72 12.86 16.98 2.16
C ALA A 72 12.98 16.73 3.68
N SER A 73 12.42 17.63 4.50
CA SER A 73 12.32 17.44 5.96
C SER A 73 11.45 16.23 6.31
N LEU A 74 10.33 16.04 5.62
CA LEU A 74 9.43 14.89 5.85
C LEU A 74 10.15 13.55 5.62
N MET A 75 11.06 13.48 4.65
CA MET A 75 11.86 12.27 4.44
C MET A 75 12.76 11.97 5.64
N ILE A 76 13.45 12.98 6.19
CA ILE A 76 14.27 12.83 7.39
C ILE A 76 13.42 12.42 8.60
N ASP A 77 12.26 13.03 8.79
CA ASP A 77 11.33 12.68 9.87
C ASP A 77 10.79 11.25 9.74
N MET A 78 10.57 10.78 8.51
CA MET A 78 10.11 9.41 8.25
C MET A 78 11.22 8.39 8.49
N LEU A 79 12.47 8.70 8.12
CA LEU A 79 13.62 7.87 8.50
C LEU A 79 13.77 7.81 10.02
N ASP A 80 13.68 8.94 10.71
CA ASP A 80 13.75 8.99 12.17
C ASP A 80 12.70 8.09 12.82
N ARG A 81 11.45 8.20 12.38
CA ARG A 81 10.36 7.32 12.85
C ARG A 81 10.65 5.86 12.56
N ALA A 82 11.08 5.53 11.34
CA ALA A 82 11.40 4.15 10.97
C ALA A 82 12.49 3.57 11.87
N LEU A 83 13.58 4.32 12.10
CA LEU A 83 14.69 3.91 12.94
C LEU A 83 14.28 3.68 14.39
N ASN A 84 13.43 4.55 14.96
CA ASN A 84 12.91 4.38 16.31
C ASN A 84 11.95 3.19 16.48
N MET A 85 11.43 2.65 15.37
CA MET A 85 10.58 1.46 15.36
C MET A 85 11.34 0.18 15.02
N LEU A 86 12.64 0.27 14.67
CA LEU A 86 13.49 -0.91 14.51
C LEU A 86 13.69 -1.56 15.88
N GLY A 87 13.14 -2.76 16.06
CA GLY A 87 13.15 -3.49 17.33
C GLY A 87 11.76 -4.03 17.67
N PRO A 88 11.17 -3.68 18.84
CA PRO A 88 9.92 -4.28 19.32
C PRO A 88 8.71 -3.98 18.42
N ASP A 89 8.74 -2.87 17.68
CA ASP A 89 7.62 -2.39 16.87
C ASP A 89 7.79 -2.70 15.36
N VAL A 90 8.64 -3.66 15.00
CA VAL A 90 8.99 -3.99 13.62
C VAL A 90 7.79 -4.43 12.77
N GLU A 91 6.78 -5.05 13.38
CA GLU A 91 5.54 -5.44 12.69
C GLU A 91 4.75 -4.21 12.24
N LEU A 92 4.56 -3.24 13.14
CA LEU A 92 3.89 -1.98 12.83
C LEU A 92 4.67 -1.16 11.79
N LEU A 93 6.01 -1.19 11.87
CA LEU A 93 6.85 -0.58 10.84
C LEU A 93 6.60 -1.21 9.46
N GLY A 94 6.46 -2.53 9.40
CA GLY A 94 6.11 -3.24 8.17
C GLY A 94 4.82 -2.75 7.53
N GLU A 95 3.78 -2.51 8.32
CA GLU A 95 2.50 -1.94 7.85
C GLU A 95 2.66 -0.51 7.31
N ILE A 96 3.39 0.34 8.05
CA ILE A 96 3.67 1.72 7.65
C ILE A 96 4.43 1.77 6.32
N LEU A 97 5.49 0.96 6.19
CA LEU A 97 6.28 0.86 4.95
C LEU A 97 5.45 0.29 3.80
N SER A 98 4.53 -0.63 4.07
CA SER A 98 3.60 -1.14 3.06
C SER A 98 2.73 -0.03 2.49
N ASP A 99 2.10 0.76 3.34
CA ASP A 99 1.25 1.87 2.91
C ASP A 99 2.04 3.00 2.22
N LEU A 100 3.25 3.28 2.71
CA LEU A 100 4.19 4.20 2.04
C LEU A 100 4.59 3.70 0.66
N GLY A 101 4.95 2.43 0.52
CA GLY A 101 5.30 1.81 -0.77
C GLY A 101 4.15 1.90 -1.77
N LYS A 102 2.92 1.54 -1.38
CA LYS A 102 1.72 1.68 -2.23
C LYS A 102 1.52 3.13 -2.70
N LYS A 103 1.68 4.11 -1.80
CA LYS A 103 1.60 5.53 -2.15
C LYS A 103 2.69 5.94 -3.15
N HIS A 104 3.92 5.49 -2.96
CA HIS A 104 5.03 5.77 -3.88
C HIS A 104 4.76 5.19 -5.28
N ALA A 105 4.22 3.96 -5.36
CA ALA A 105 3.81 3.35 -6.63
C ALA A 105 2.78 4.22 -7.36
N ARG A 106 1.73 4.64 -6.65
CA ARG A 106 0.67 5.50 -7.20
C ARG A 106 1.17 6.90 -7.61
N MET A 107 2.21 7.42 -6.96
CA MET A 107 2.87 8.68 -7.32
C MET A 107 3.80 8.56 -8.53
N GLY A 108 4.00 7.35 -9.08
CA GLY A 108 4.87 7.12 -10.24
C GLY A 108 6.35 6.99 -9.89
N VAL A 109 6.69 6.75 -8.62
CA VAL A 109 8.05 6.42 -8.20
C VAL A 109 8.45 5.07 -8.79
N LYS A 110 9.67 4.97 -9.31
CA LYS A 110 10.21 3.73 -9.89
C LYS A 110 11.08 3.01 -8.87
N GLU A 111 11.05 1.68 -8.89
CA GLU A 111 11.96 0.82 -8.11
C GLU A 111 13.43 1.21 -8.34
N SER A 112 13.80 1.52 -9.58
CA SER A 112 15.17 1.92 -9.94
C SER A 112 15.64 3.22 -9.29
N TYR A 113 14.76 3.99 -8.64
CA TYR A 113 15.15 5.20 -7.91
C TYR A 113 15.68 4.89 -6.50
N PHE A 114 15.33 3.75 -5.91
CA PHE A 114 15.72 3.41 -4.54
C PHE A 114 17.24 3.22 -4.37
N PRO A 115 17.98 2.54 -5.27
CA PRO A 115 19.43 2.45 -5.15
C PRO A 115 20.11 3.83 -5.15
N PHE A 116 19.70 4.74 -6.04
CA PHE A 116 20.25 6.10 -6.10
C PHE A 116 19.95 6.91 -4.83
N MET A 117 18.77 6.71 -4.24
CA MET A 117 18.40 7.33 -2.97
C MET A 117 19.25 6.78 -1.81
N GLY A 118 19.55 5.47 -1.81
CA GLY A 118 20.44 4.86 -0.81
C GLY A 118 21.86 5.41 -0.89
N GLU A 119 22.42 5.50 -2.09
CA GLU A 119 23.74 6.12 -2.31
C GLU A 119 23.76 7.59 -1.88
N ALA A 120 22.71 8.34 -2.17
CA ALA A 120 22.57 9.73 -1.75
C ALA A 120 22.50 9.87 -0.22
N LEU A 121 21.80 8.95 0.47
CA LEU A 121 21.73 8.92 1.93
C LEU A 121 23.10 8.66 2.55
N ILE A 122 23.83 7.68 2.04
CA ILE A 122 25.19 7.37 2.51
C ILE A 122 26.12 8.57 2.32
N GLU A 123 26.07 9.24 1.18
CA GLU A 123 26.89 10.45 0.94
C GLU A 123 26.52 11.58 1.90
N THR A 124 25.24 11.79 2.13
CA THR A 124 24.72 12.80 3.06
C THR A 124 25.21 12.56 4.48
N LEU A 125 25.16 11.32 4.95
CA LEU A 125 25.65 10.94 6.28
C LEU A 125 27.16 11.14 6.40
N ARG A 126 27.92 10.79 5.36
CA ARG A 126 29.37 11.01 5.33
C ARG A 126 29.74 12.49 5.39
N GLU A 127 29.03 13.33 4.63
CA GLU A 127 29.24 14.78 4.59
C GLU A 127 28.86 15.44 5.92
N THR A 128 27.75 15.04 6.53
CA THR A 128 27.23 15.64 7.77
C THR A 128 27.96 15.18 9.03
N LEU A 129 28.36 13.91 9.12
CA LEU A 129 29.06 13.35 10.29
C LEU A 129 30.58 13.48 10.21
N GLY A 130 31.12 13.61 9.00
CA GLY A 130 32.55 13.64 8.72
C GLY A 130 33.22 12.26 8.73
N ALA A 131 34.34 12.15 8.00
CA ALA A 131 35.04 10.89 7.75
C ALA A 131 35.63 10.22 9.01
N SER A 132 35.87 10.97 10.09
CA SER A 132 36.35 10.40 11.36
C SER A 132 35.25 9.70 12.15
N THR A 133 33.99 10.07 11.90
CA THR A 133 32.81 9.55 12.62
C THR A 133 32.10 8.50 11.78
N PHE A 134 31.98 8.71 10.47
CA PHE A 134 31.30 7.79 9.55
C PHE A 134 32.29 6.75 8.98
N THR A 135 32.58 5.72 9.79
CA THR A 135 33.52 4.66 9.43
C THR A 135 32.95 3.67 8.41
N PRO A 136 33.77 2.84 7.74
CA PRO A 136 33.28 1.80 6.83
C PRO A 136 32.27 0.82 7.47
N GLU A 137 32.42 0.54 8.76
CA GLU A 137 31.50 -0.34 9.51
C GLU A 137 30.13 0.32 9.72
N ILE A 138 30.11 1.63 10.02
CA ILE A 138 28.87 2.41 10.13
C ILE A 138 28.20 2.52 8.76
N GLU A 139 28.97 2.77 7.69
CA GLU A 139 28.46 2.78 6.32
C GLU A 139 27.80 1.44 5.94
N ALA A 140 28.45 0.32 6.25
CA ALA A 140 27.89 -1.01 6.00
C ALA A 140 26.58 -1.22 6.79
N SER A 141 26.52 -0.75 8.04
CA SER A 141 25.33 -0.84 8.87
C SER A 141 24.16 -0.03 8.31
N TRP A 142 24.43 1.18 7.83
CA TRP A 142 23.43 2.02 7.18
C TRP A 142 22.90 1.43 5.87
N LYS A 143 23.78 0.84 5.06
CA LYS A 143 23.35 0.14 3.84
C LYS A 143 22.40 -1.02 4.17
N ALA A 144 22.75 -1.83 5.17
CA ALA A 144 21.88 -2.93 5.61
C ALA A 144 20.49 -2.45 6.09
N VAL A 145 20.43 -1.39 6.90
CA VAL A 145 19.14 -0.78 7.31
C VAL A 145 18.35 -0.30 6.10
N TYR A 146 18.98 0.50 5.24
CA TYR A 146 18.33 1.11 4.09
C TYR A 146 17.80 0.04 3.12
N ASP A 147 18.58 -1.00 2.86
CA ASP A 147 18.19 -2.14 2.02
C ASP A 147 16.96 -2.85 2.59
N GLY A 148 16.90 -3.05 3.92
CA GLY A 148 15.73 -3.62 4.58
C GLY A 148 14.47 -2.77 4.41
N LEU A 149 14.56 -1.47 4.69
CA LEU A 149 13.44 -0.53 4.58
C LEU A 149 12.96 -0.39 3.13
N SER A 150 13.89 -0.19 2.19
CA SER A 150 13.59 -0.03 0.77
C SER A 150 12.99 -1.30 0.15
N THR A 151 13.51 -2.48 0.50
CA THR A 151 12.95 -3.77 0.05
C THR A 151 11.49 -3.92 0.46
N ALA A 152 11.14 -3.54 1.70
CA ALA A 152 9.76 -3.59 2.18
C ALA A 152 8.84 -2.66 1.37
N MET A 153 9.29 -1.43 1.08
CA MET A 153 8.54 -0.48 0.24
C MET A 153 8.40 -0.97 -1.21
N ILE A 154 9.48 -1.44 -1.83
CA ILE A 154 9.49 -1.96 -3.21
C ILE A 154 8.53 -3.15 -3.33
N LYS A 155 8.56 -4.09 -2.38
CA LYS A 155 7.62 -5.23 -2.34
C LYS A 155 6.17 -4.74 -2.34
N ALA A 156 5.87 -3.72 -1.54
CA ALA A 156 4.52 -3.15 -1.50
C ALA A 156 4.16 -2.39 -2.78
N MET A 157 5.12 -1.72 -3.43
CA MET A 157 4.93 -1.11 -4.76
C MET A 157 4.57 -2.15 -5.81
N HIS A 158 5.27 -3.29 -5.85
CA HIS A 158 4.98 -4.37 -6.79
C HIS A 158 3.62 -4.98 -6.54
N SER A 159 3.27 -5.23 -5.27
CA SER A 159 1.93 -5.70 -4.88
C SER A 159 0.84 -4.74 -5.36
N GLU A 160 1.03 -3.43 -5.19
CA GLU A 160 0.08 -2.41 -5.64
C GLU A 160 -0.05 -2.39 -7.16
N ALA A 161 1.08 -2.41 -7.87
CA ALA A 161 1.11 -2.41 -9.32
C ALA A 161 0.43 -3.65 -9.91
N SER A 162 0.65 -4.84 -9.34
CA SER A 162 -0.01 -6.08 -9.77
C SER A 162 -1.53 -6.01 -9.61
N VAL A 163 -2.04 -5.45 -8.51
CA VAL A 163 -3.49 -5.23 -8.32
C VAL A 163 -4.03 -4.24 -9.35
N LEU A 164 -3.39 -3.07 -9.50
CA LEU A 164 -3.86 -2.04 -10.43
C LEU A 164 -3.84 -2.51 -11.89
N ASN A 165 -2.80 -3.25 -12.29
CA ASN A 165 -2.68 -3.79 -13.64
C ASN A 165 -3.74 -4.87 -13.91
N SER A 166 -3.92 -5.83 -13.00
CA SER A 166 -4.96 -6.86 -13.15
C SER A 166 -6.36 -6.27 -13.11
N TRP A 167 -6.60 -5.25 -12.28
CA TRP A 167 -7.86 -4.50 -12.26
C TRP A 167 -8.11 -3.76 -13.57
N ALA A 168 -7.11 -3.07 -14.12
CA ALA A 168 -7.23 -2.39 -15.40
C ALA A 168 -7.59 -3.36 -16.54
N LYS A 169 -7.04 -4.58 -16.53
CA LYS A 169 -7.39 -5.64 -17.48
C LYS A 169 -8.84 -6.10 -17.31
N LEU A 170 -9.29 -6.34 -16.08
CA LEU A 170 -10.69 -6.65 -15.82
C LEU A 170 -11.62 -5.56 -16.36
N LYS A 171 -11.31 -4.28 -16.11
CA LYS A 171 -12.09 -3.13 -16.59
C LYS A 171 -12.12 -2.98 -18.11
N SER A 172 -11.19 -3.60 -18.82
CA SER A 172 -11.18 -3.59 -20.29
C SER A 172 -12.15 -4.59 -20.91
N MET A 173 -12.76 -5.46 -20.10
CA MET A 173 -13.78 -6.43 -20.53
C MET A 173 -15.17 -5.78 -20.61
N ASP A 174 -15.99 -6.27 -21.54
CA ASP A 174 -17.39 -5.84 -21.65
C ASP A 174 -18.18 -6.24 -20.41
N ASP A 175 -18.97 -5.31 -19.86
CA ASP A 175 -19.85 -5.53 -18.70
C ASP A 175 -19.10 -6.13 -17.49
N TYR A 176 -17.85 -5.73 -17.29
CA TYR A 176 -16.93 -6.31 -16.31
C TYR A 176 -17.48 -6.33 -14.88
N ASP A 177 -18.27 -5.33 -14.50
CA ASP A 177 -18.86 -5.18 -13.18
C ASP A 177 -19.98 -6.18 -12.94
N THR A 178 -20.84 -6.39 -13.94
CA THR A 178 -21.85 -7.45 -13.91
C THR A 178 -21.18 -8.83 -13.93
N LEU A 179 -20.18 -9.02 -14.79
CA LEU A 179 -19.45 -10.27 -14.97
C LEU A 179 -18.74 -10.70 -13.67
N ALA A 180 -17.85 -9.84 -13.16
CA ALA A 180 -17.07 -10.13 -11.96
C ALA A 180 -17.96 -10.21 -10.71
N GLY A 181 -18.94 -9.31 -10.59
CA GLY A 181 -19.89 -9.30 -9.48
C GLY A 181 -20.73 -10.57 -9.45
N THR A 182 -21.27 -11.00 -10.60
CA THR A 182 -22.05 -12.24 -10.68
C THR A 182 -21.18 -13.45 -10.31
N LYS A 183 -19.98 -13.59 -10.92
CA LYS A 183 -19.04 -14.68 -10.62
C LYS A 183 -18.70 -14.75 -9.14
N LEU A 184 -18.35 -13.62 -8.53
CA LEU A 184 -18.06 -13.50 -7.10
C LEU A 184 -19.17 -14.09 -6.23
N PHE A 185 -20.41 -13.65 -6.42
CA PHE A 185 -21.50 -14.15 -5.59
C PHE A 185 -21.90 -15.59 -5.92
N GLN A 186 -21.70 -16.06 -7.16
CA GLN A 186 -21.83 -17.48 -7.48
C GLN A 186 -20.85 -18.33 -6.65
N TYR A 187 -19.57 -17.95 -6.59
CA TYR A 187 -18.58 -18.62 -5.75
C TYR A 187 -18.94 -18.53 -4.26
N LEU A 188 -19.36 -17.35 -3.77
CA LEU A 188 -19.82 -17.19 -2.40
C LEU A 188 -20.98 -18.14 -2.08
N PHE A 189 -21.99 -18.22 -2.93
CA PHE A 189 -23.17 -19.05 -2.71
C PHE A 189 -22.91 -20.56 -2.85
N ARG A 190 -21.88 -20.97 -3.59
CA ARG A 190 -21.41 -22.37 -3.59
C ARG A 190 -20.73 -22.73 -2.26
N LYS A 191 -19.93 -21.81 -1.71
CA LYS A 191 -19.21 -22.01 -0.44
C LYS A 191 -20.09 -21.80 0.81
N CYS A 192 -21.06 -20.90 0.72
CA CYS A 192 -22.00 -20.56 1.79
C CYS A 192 -23.43 -20.44 1.22
N PRO A 193 -24.13 -21.57 1.03
CA PRO A 193 -25.50 -21.59 0.51
C PRO A 193 -26.49 -20.78 1.35
N GLU A 194 -26.26 -20.64 2.67
CA GLU A 194 -27.11 -19.85 3.57
C GLU A 194 -27.16 -18.37 3.16
N ALA A 195 -26.09 -17.84 2.57
CA ALA A 195 -26.05 -16.46 2.10
C ALA A 195 -27.08 -16.17 1.00
N LYS A 196 -27.55 -17.18 0.25
CA LYS A 196 -28.62 -17.04 -0.75
C LYS A 196 -29.90 -16.48 -0.15
N THR A 197 -30.20 -16.83 1.09
CA THR A 197 -31.42 -16.39 1.80
C THR A 197 -31.46 -14.87 2.01
N LEU A 198 -30.30 -14.22 2.15
CA LEU A 198 -30.17 -12.77 2.29
C LEU A 198 -30.64 -12.02 1.02
N PHE A 199 -30.63 -12.71 -0.11
CA PHE A 199 -31.09 -12.21 -1.42
C PHE A 199 -32.50 -12.69 -1.78
N GLY A 200 -33.16 -13.43 -0.88
CA GLY A 200 -34.49 -14.01 -1.11
C GLY A 200 -34.48 -15.25 -2.01
N PHE A 201 -33.33 -15.90 -2.18
CA PHE A 201 -33.21 -17.13 -2.97
C PHE A 201 -33.34 -18.37 -2.08
N PRO A 202 -33.91 -19.48 -2.61
CA PRO A 202 -33.85 -20.80 -1.97
C PRO A 202 -32.39 -21.25 -1.75
N ILE A 203 -32.13 -21.96 -0.65
CA ILE A 203 -30.79 -22.45 -0.29
C ILE A 203 -30.25 -23.43 -1.36
N ASP A 204 -31.13 -24.25 -1.92
CA ASP A 204 -30.85 -25.26 -2.95
C ASP A 204 -30.87 -24.70 -4.38
N LEU A 205 -31.12 -23.39 -4.57
CA LEU A 205 -31.10 -22.76 -5.88
C LEU A 205 -29.71 -22.91 -6.53
N ASP A 206 -29.68 -23.36 -7.78
CA ASP A 206 -28.48 -23.37 -8.60
C ASP A 206 -27.93 -21.95 -8.80
N THR A 207 -26.64 -21.78 -8.56
CA THR A 207 -25.93 -20.50 -8.71
C THR A 207 -25.87 -20.02 -10.15
N ASP A 208 -26.10 -20.90 -11.13
CA ASP A 208 -26.13 -20.55 -12.55
C ASP A 208 -27.56 -20.40 -13.10
N SER A 209 -28.56 -20.43 -12.21
CA SER A 209 -29.98 -20.32 -12.57
C SER A 209 -30.36 -18.98 -13.20
N GLU A 210 -31.28 -19.02 -14.17
CA GLU A 210 -31.85 -17.83 -14.81
C GLU A 210 -32.59 -16.92 -13.81
N MET A 211 -33.16 -17.49 -12.74
CA MET A 211 -33.78 -16.73 -11.65
C MET A 211 -32.76 -15.79 -11.00
N MET A 212 -31.56 -16.28 -10.70
CA MET A 212 -30.49 -15.47 -10.12
C MET A 212 -30.01 -14.41 -11.11
N LYS A 213 -29.75 -14.79 -12.36
CA LYS A 213 -29.26 -13.87 -13.40
C LYS A 213 -30.23 -12.71 -13.66
N LYS A 214 -31.55 -12.96 -13.64
CA LYS A 214 -32.59 -11.94 -13.88
C LYS A 214 -32.98 -11.13 -12.64
N SER A 215 -32.51 -11.52 -11.45
CA SER A 215 -32.85 -10.82 -10.21
C SER A 215 -32.21 -9.43 -10.17
N ARG A 216 -33.03 -8.39 -10.36
CA ARG A 216 -32.57 -6.99 -10.32
C ARG A 216 -31.88 -6.63 -9.00
N ARG A 217 -32.40 -7.13 -7.88
CA ARG A 217 -31.82 -6.89 -6.54
C ARG A 217 -30.41 -7.48 -6.44
N PHE A 218 -30.24 -8.72 -6.89
CA PHE A 218 -28.96 -9.41 -6.90
C PHE A 218 -27.95 -8.69 -7.80
N GLN A 219 -28.32 -8.43 -9.06
CA GLN A 219 -27.43 -7.77 -10.02
C GLN A 219 -26.99 -6.38 -9.54
N MET A 220 -27.90 -5.61 -8.93
CA MET A 220 -27.55 -4.31 -8.36
C MET A 220 -26.51 -4.44 -7.24
N HIS A 221 -26.69 -5.37 -6.31
CA HIS A 221 -25.74 -5.54 -5.20
C HIS A 221 -24.39 -6.10 -5.67
N ALA A 222 -24.41 -7.06 -6.61
CA ALA A 222 -23.21 -7.64 -7.20
C ALA A 222 -22.35 -6.58 -7.90
N ARG A 223 -22.96 -5.74 -8.75
CA ARG A 223 -22.26 -4.61 -9.39
C ARG A 223 -21.77 -3.57 -8.38
N TYR A 224 -22.61 -3.23 -7.40
CA TYR A 224 -22.24 -2.25 -6.37
C TYR A 224 -20.97 -2.66 -5.61
N PHE A 225 -20.77 -3.96 -5.36
CA PHE A 225 -19.53 -4.45 -4.75
C PHE A 225 -18.30 -4.19 -5.64
N ILE A 226 -18.39 -4.48 -6.94
CA ILE A 226 -17.29 -4.24 -7.89
C ILE A 226 -17.00 -2.73 -8.02
N GLU A 227 -18.03 -1.90 -8.10
CA GLU A 227 -17.87 -0.44 -8.11
C GLU A 227 -17.26 0.09 -6.80
N MET A 228 -17.57 -0.53 -5.66
CA MET A 228 -16.95 -0.17 -4.38
C MET A 228 -15.46 -0.48 -4.39
N LEU A 229 -15.06 -1.64 -4.90
CA LEU A 229 -13.65 -1.98 -5.10
C LEU A 229 -12.97 -1.00 -6.07
N ASP A 230 -13.62 -0.59 -7.16
CA ASP A 230 -13.06 0.40 -8.09
C ASP A 230 -12.74 1.73 -7.38
N ARG A 231 -13.68 2.22 -6.56
CA ARG A 231 -13.48 3.42 -5.73
C ARG A 231 -12.38 3.23 -4.70
N ALA A 232 -12.29 2.05 -4.08
CA ALA A 232 -11.25 1.74 -3.11
C ALA A 232 -9.84 1.76 -3.71
N LEU A 233 -9.71 1.36 -4.98
CA LEU A 233 -8.46 1.39 -5.73
C LEU A 233 -8.15 2.77 -6.30
N GLY A 234 -9.16 3.55 -6.67
CA GLY A 234 -9.07 4.87 -7.31
C GLY A 234 -8.60 6.06 -6.46
N MET A 235 -7.80 5.82 -5.40
CA MET A 235 -7.25 6.88 -4.52
C MET A 235 -8.30 7.76 -3.82
N VAL A 236 -9.47 7.22 -3.46
CA VAL A 236 -10.42 7.93 -2.58
C VAL A 236 -9.75 8.28 -1.25
N GLU A 237 -10.05 9.47 -0.71
CA GLU A 237 -9.51 9.91 0.57
C GLU A 237 -9.84 8.89 1.67
N ALA A 238 -8.81 8.50 2.44
CA ALA A 238 -8.93 7.46 3.47
C ALA A 238 -10.07 7.74 4.47
N LYS A 239 -10.27 9.01 4.84
CA LYS A 239 -11.32 9.42 5.79
C LYS A 239 -12.74 9.24 5.23
N GLU A 240 -12.95 9.58 3.96
CA GLU A 240 -14.26 9.38 3.32
C GLU A 240 -14.55 7.89 3.16
N MET A 241 -13.53 7.11 2.80
CA MET A 241 -13.64 5.65 2.70
C MET A 241 -13.99 5.01 4.05
N GLU A 242 -13.34 5.40 5.13
CA GLU A 242 -13.61 4.89 6.49
C GLU A 242 -15.05 5.18 6.93
N ALA A 243 -15.54 6.41 6.74
CA ALA A 243 -16.91 6.78 7.10
C ALA A 243 -17.94 5.96 6.29
N ASN A 244 -17.69 5.80 4.99
CA ASN A 244 -18.54 5.01 4.10
C ASN A 244 -18.56 3.52 4.51
N LEU A 245 -17.41 2.93 4.80
CA LEU A 245 -17.31 1.53 5.23
C LEU A 245 -17.98 1.28 6.58
N LYS A 246 -17.91 2.25 7.50
CA LYS A 246 -18.61 2.14 8.78
C LYS A 246 -20.13 2.07 8.61
N SER A 247 -20.72 3.00 7.85
CA SER A 247 -22.15 3.00 7.56
C SER A 247 -22.57 1.73 6.81
N LEU A 248 -21.72 1.27 5.88
CA LEU A 248 -21.98 0.05 5.14
C LEU A 248 -21.98 -1.17 6.07
N GLY A 249 -21.06 -1.23 7.04
CA GLY A 249 -20.98 -2.28 8.06
C GLY A 249 -22.25 -2.37 8.90
N GLU A 250 -22.75 -1.23 9.36
CA GLU A 250 -24.02 -1.14 10.10
C GLU A 250 -25.21 -1.66 9.27
N LEU A 251 -25.26 -1.34 7.97
CA LEU A 251 -26.27 -1.88 7.06
C LEU A 251 -26.14 -3.40 6.86
N HIS A 252 -24.92 -3.93 6.77
CA HIS A 252 -24.74 -5.39 6.64
C HIS A 252 -25.23 -6.12 7.89
N VAL A 253 -25.06 -5.55 9.08
CA VAL A 253 -25.67 -6.09 10.31
C VAL A 253 -27.19 -6.06 10.23
N SER A 254 -27.80 -4.95 9.78
CA SER A 254 -29.27 -4.84 9.69
C SER A 254 -29.89 -5.81 8.67
N PHE A 255 -29.13 -6.22 7.65
CA PHE A 255 -29.52 -7.27 6.71
C PHE A 255 -29.27 -8.70 7.22
N GLY A 256 -28.68 -8.89 8.41
CA GLY A 256 -28.40 -10.22 8.97
C GLY A 256 -27.11 -10.88 8.46
N VAL A 257 -26.18 -10.11 7.87
CA VAL A 257 -24.87 -10.60 7.44
C VAL A 257 -24.03 -10.94 8.66
N LYS A 258 -23.40 -12.12 8.66
CA LYS A 258 -22.50 -12.56 9.73
C LYS A 258 -21.06 -12.17 9.42
N ALA A 259 -20.29 -11.78 10.44
CA ALA A 259 -18.86 -11.53 10.29
C ALA A 259 -18.09 -12.76 9.77
N SER A 260 -18.58 -13.97 10.03
CA SER A 260 -18.02 -15.23 9.51
C SER A 260 -18.14 -15.39 7.99
N TYR A 261 -18.96 -14.59 7.30
CA TYR A 261 -19.08 -14.64 5.84
C TYR A 261 -17.93 -13.92 5.11
N PHE A 262 -17.18 -13.04 5.79
CA PHE A 262 -16.13 -12.23 5.17
C PHE A 262 -14.92 -13.07 4.71
N PRO A 263 -14.36 -13.99 5.51
CA PRO A 263 -13.29 -14.87 5.02
C PRO A 263 -13.71 -15.68 3.77
N ILE A 264 -14.96 -16.18 3.76
CA ILE A 264 -15.53 -16.94 2.63
C ILE A 264 -15.68 -16.05 1.38
N MET A 265 -16.09 -14.80 1.58
CA MET A 265 -16.20 -13.79 0.53
C MET A 265 -14.84 -13.43 -0.06
N GLY A 266 -13.78 -13.39 0.76
CA GLY A 266 -12.40 -13.18 0.30
C GLY A 266 -11.95 -14.31 -0.62
N GLU A 267 -12.15 -15.57 -0.23
CA GLU A 267 -11.87 -16.72 -1.11
C GLU A 267 -12.68 -16.67 -2.41
N ALA A 268 -13.97 -16.36 -2.32
CA ALA A 268 -14.85 -16.25 -3.48
C ALA A 268 -14.41 -15.13 -4.44
N LEU A 269 -13.88 -14.01 -3.91
CA LEU A 269 -13.32 -12.94 -4.73
C LEU A 269 -12.08 -13.39 -5.49
N LEU A 270 -11.14 -14.07 -4.81
CA LEU A 270 -9.95 -14.59 -5.46
C LEU A 270 -10.30 -15.59 -6.56
N GLU A 271 -11.23 -16.52 -6.31
CA GLU A 271 -11.70 -17.48 -7.32
C GLU A 271 -12.44 -16.80 -8.48
N ALA A 272 -13.22 -15.75 -8.21
CA ALA A 272 -13.91 -15.01 -9.25
C ALA A 272 -12.95 -14.23 -10.15
N LEU A 273 -11.93 -13.58 -9.57
CA LEU A 273 -10.89 -12.89 -10.33
C LEU A 273 -10.07 -13.88 -11.15
N GLU A 274 -9.66 -15.01 -10.56
CA GLU A 274 -8.95 -16.11 -11.22
C GLU A 274 -9.74 -16.67 -12.42
N ALA A 275 -11.05 -16.82 -12.27
CA ALA A 275 -11.92 -17.35 -13.32
C ALA A 275 -12.29 -16.32 -14.40
N THR A 276 -12.07 -15.02 -14.15
CA THR A 276 -12.45 -13.93 -15.06
C THR A 276 -11.26 -13.38 -15.84
N LEU A 277 -10.10 -13.27 -15.19
CA LEU A 277 -8.87 -12.76 -15.80
C LEU A 277 -8.22 -13.80 -16.72
N PRO A 278 -7.43 -13.37 -17.73
CA PRO A 278 -6.58 -14.28 -18.50
C PRO A 278 -5.63 -15.06 -17.60
N ALA A 279 -5.42 -16.35 -17.89
CA ALA A 279 -4.65 -17.25 -17.03
C ALA A 279 -3.18 -16.81 -16.88
N GLU A 280 -2.61 -16.22 -17.92
CA GLU A 280 -1.27 -15.63 -17.93
C GLU A 280 -1.12 -14.42 -17.00
N ASP A 281 -2.24 -13.79 -16.62
CA ASP A 281 -2.31 -12.60 -15.77
C ASP A 281 -2.67 -12.91 -14.32
N TRP A 282 -2.91 -14.18 -14.00
CA TRP A 282 -3.22 -14.64 -12.66
C TRP A 282 -2.15 -15.60 -12.15
N ASN A 283 -1.25 -15.08 -11.32
CA ASN A 283 -0.22 -15.85 -10.63
C ASN A 283 -0.34 -15.72 -9.11
N GLN A 284 0.52 -16.43 -8.38
CA GLN A 284 0.48 -16.46 -6.93
C GLN A 284 0.71 -15.08 -6.28
N ASP A 285 1.55 -14.23 -6.89
CA ASP A 285 1.82 -12.89 -6.38
C ASP A 285 0.62 -11.97 -6.56
N VAL A 286 -0.06 -12.04 -7.71
CA VAL A 286 -1.31 -11.31 -7.98
C VAL A 286 -2.40 -11.76 -6.98
N LYS A 287 -2.55 -13.08 -6.78
CA LYS A 287 -3.51 -13.64 -5.81
C LYS A 287 -3.23 -13.16 -4.39
N ALA A 288 -1.97 -13.20 -3.96
CA ALA A 288 -1.56 -12.72 -2.63
C ALA A 288 -1.80 -11.20 -2.48
N ALA A 289 -1.49 -10.42 -3.52
CA ALA A 289 -1.72 -8.98 -3.53
C ALA A 289 -3.21 -8.62 -3.39
N TRP A 290 -4.08 -9.32 -4.12
CA TRP A 290 -5.54 -9.17 -3.99
C TRP A 290 -6.05 -9.60 -2.61
N GLY A 291 -5.50 -10.68 -2.04
CA GLY A 291 -5.81 -11.10 -0.67
C GLY A 291 -5.56 -9.98 0.34
N ASN A 292 -4.38 -9.35 0.28
CA ASN A 292 -4.03 -8.22 1.15
C ASN A 292 -4.98 -7.03 0.99
N VAL A 293 -5.43 -6.74 -0.24
CA VAL A 293 -6.41 -5.68 -0.50
C VAL A 293 -7.75 -6.00 0.15
N TYR A 294 -8.23 -7.24 -0.03
CA TYR A 294 -9.48 -7.68 0.56
C TYR A 294 -9.43 -7.70 2.10
N ASP A 295 -8.36 -8.21 2.69
CA ASP A 295 -8.19 -8.30 4.15
C ASP A 295 -8.23 -6.92 4.79
N ARG A 296 -7.59 -5.92 4.19
CA ARG A 296 -7.64 -4.54 4.66
C ARG A 296 -9.07 -3.99 4.66
N LEU A 297 -9.79 -4.13 3.55
CA LEU A 297 -11.15 -3.61 3.40
C LEU A 297 -12.14 -4.35 4.32
N SER A 298 -12.03 -5.68 4.38
CA SER A 298 -12.90 -6.53 5.19
C SER A 298 -12.65 -6.33 6.69
N THR A 299 -11.42 -6.09 7.14
CA THR A 299 -11.11 -5.80 8.54
C THR A 299 -11.83 -4.55 9.04
N GLN A 300 -11.81 -3.47 8.26
CA GLN A 300 -12.52 -2.23 8.59
C GLN A 300 -14.04 -2.47 8.67
N MET A 301 -14.58 -3.19 7.68
CA MET A 301 -15.98 -3.54 7.60
C MET A 301 -16.44 -4.41 8.79
N VAL A 302 -15.72 -5.47 9.11
CA VAL A 302 -15.99 -6.37 10.24
C VAL A 302 -15.86 -5.65 11.58
N SER A 303 -14.89 -4.74 11.71
CA SER A 303 -14.76 -3.90 12.91
C SER A 303 -16.00 -3.04 13.12
N ALA A 304 -16.49 -2.38 12.05
CA ALA A 304 -17.72 -1.59 12.11
C ALA A 304 -18.95 -2.44 12.47
N MET A 305 -19.09 -3.64 11.89
CA MET A 305 -20.16 -4.58 12.24
C MET A 305 -20.15 -4.97 13.72
N LYS A 306 -18.97 -5.29 14.26
CA LYS A 306 -18.80 -5.67 15.68
C LYS A 306 -19.11 -4.51 16.63
N GLN A 307 -18.84 -3.26 16.23
CA GLN A 307 -19.17 -2.09 17.02
C GLN A 307 -20.68 -1.80 17.01
N SER A 308 -21.34 -2.03 15.87
CA SER A 308 -22.79 -1.87 15.73
C SER A 308 -23.57 -2.90 16.54
N ALA A 309 -23.18 -4.17 16.49
CA ALA A 309 -23.85 -5.26 17.22
C ALA A 309 -23.75 -5.17 18.76
N LYS A 310 -22.93 -4.25 19.30
CA LYS A 310 -22.80 -3.97 20.73
C LYS A 310 -23.74 -2.86 21.24
N LYS A 311 -24.42 -2.15 20.33
CA LYS A 311 -25.39 -1.10 20.65
C LYS A 311 -26.81 -1.68 20.62
#